data_AF-A0A526PKG0-F1
#
_entry.id   AF-A0A526PKG0-F1
#
_cell.length_a   1.000
_cell.length_b   1.000
_cell.length_c   1.000
_cell.angle_alpha   90.00
_cell.angle_beta   90.00
_cell.angle_gamma   90.00
#
_symmetry.space_group_name_H-M   'P 1'
#
loop_
_entity.id
_entity.type
_entity.pdbx_description
1 polymer ?
#
loop_
_entity_poly.entity_id
_entity_poly.type
_entity_poly.pdbx_seq_one_letter_code
_entity_poly.pdbx_strand_id
1 'polypeptide(L)'
;MQFTVLPKRCKSLFLADCFAWPLRELAANIIRVVRGAGKSYEIAGQCVSVIKAFQQYRDTVGQWPSSWEIDQALSISREMHGQQTYHEAWQREQARDTVIRGALQVSASRLVGQNTQEQRGRSEMMDGLRELEQIREETRKRAAEEEKARRLSLKARASPSKKRGKRKTLTPRKKPDPDVSF
;
A
#
# COMPACT_ATOMS: atom_id res chain seq x y z
N MET A 1 -2.68 -23.40 32.32
CA MET A 1 -1.55 -23.68 31.41
C MET A 1 -2.08 -24.44 30.21
N GLN A 2 -2.33 -23.77 29.09
CA GLN A 2 -2.74 -24.43 27.85
C GLN A 2 -1.50 -24.53 26.96
N PHE A 3 -0.97 -25.74 26.82
CA PHE A 3 0.03 -26.06 25.79
C PHE A 3 -0.71 -26.07 24.45
N THR A 4 -0.48 -25.06 23.62
CA THR A 4 -0.85 -25.10 22.21
C THR A 4 -0.01 -26.19 21.55
N VAL A 5 -0.66 -27.31 21.29
CA VAL A 5 -0.12 -28.45 20.55
C VAL A 5 0.23 -27.97 19.14
N LEU A 6 1.53 -27.85 18.85
CA LEU A 6 2.02 -27.64 17.48
C LEU A 6 1.41 -28.72 16.58
N PRO A 7 0.77 -28.36 15.45
CA PRO A 7 0.10 -29.32 14.60
C PRO A 7 1.12 -30.31 14.02
N LYS A 8 1.05 -31.56 14.50
CA LYS A 8 1.72 -32.73 13.93
C LYS A 8 1.15 -33.00 12.54
N ARG A 9 1.62 -32.29 11.50
CA ARG A 9 1.51 -32.65 10.07
C ARG A 9 2.16 -31.55 9.23
N CYS A 10 3.49 -31.52 9.21
CA CYS A 10 4.20 -30.95 8.08
C CYS A 10 4.02 -31.94 6.91
N LYS A 11 2.88 -31.82 6.20
CA LYS A 11 2.66 -32.54 4.95
C LYS A 11 3.63 -31.95 3.92
N SER A 12 4.23 -32.80 3.09
CA SER A 12 5.32 -32.55 2.13
C SER A 12 5.24 -31.32 1.22
N LEU A 13 4.13 -30.58 1.22
CA LEU A 13 3.91 -29.40 0.40
C LEU A 13 4.35 -28.07 1.07
N PHE A 14 4.64 -28.03 2.38
CA PHE A 14 5.08 -26.80 3.03
C PHE A 14 6.13 -27.05 4.13
N LEU A 15 7.27 -27.62 3.74
CA LEU A 15 8.43 -27.80 4.64
C LEU A 15 9.01 -26.46 5.10
N ALA A 16 8.95 -25.41 4.28
CA ALA A 16 9.36 -24.06 4.68
C ALA A 16 8.49 -23.50 5.82
N ASP A 17 7.21 -23.86 5.89
CA ASP A 17 6.29 -23.33 6.90
C ASP A 17 6.53 -23.90 8.31
N CYS A 18 7.21 -25.05 8.42
CA CYS A 18 7.35 -25.73 9.72
C CYS A 18 8.24 -24.95 10.69
N PHE A 19 9.32 -24.35 10.19
CA PHE A 19 10.20 -23.50 10.99
C PHE A 19 9.83 -22.02 10.88
N ALA A 20 9.23 -21.60 9.76
CA ALA A 20 8.86 -20.20 9.55
C ALA A 20 7.82 -19.71 10.58
N TRP A 21 6.83 -20.54 10.94
CA TRP A 21 5.80 -20.12 11.89
C TRP A 21 6.35 -19.84 13.31
N PRO A 22 7.06 -20.78 13.97
CA PRO A 22 7.67 -20.51 15.28
C PRO A 22 8.63 -19.32 15.24
N LEU A 23 9.37 -19.16 14.14
CA LEU A 23 10.31 -18.06 13.96
C LEU A 23 9.59 -16.70 13.88
N ARG A 24 8.51 -16.60 13.10
CA ARG A 24 7.65 -15.41 13.03
C ARG A 24 7.00 -15.09 14.36
N GLU A 25 6.54 -16.11 15.09
CA GLU A 25 5.91 -15.94 16.39
C GLU A 25 6.89 -15.35 17.42
N LEU A 26 8.10 -15.89 17.49
CA LEU A 26 9.18 -15.34 18.32
C LEU A 26 9.50 -13.89 17.93
N ALA A 27 9.75 -13.63 16.64
CA ALA A 27 10.10 -12.30 16.15
C ALA A 27 9.00 -11.26 16.47
N ALA A 28 7.74 -11.61 16.22
CA ALA A 28 6.60 -10.75 16.53
C ALA A 28 6.49 -10.46 18.02
N ASN A 29 6.68 -11.47 18.88
CA ASN A 29 6.65 -11.26 20.33
C ASN A 29 7.81 -10.36 20.79
N ILE A 30 9.03 -10.55 20.27
CA ILE A 30 10.18 -9.67 20.57
C ILE A 30 9.86 -8.21 20.22
N ILE A 31 9.37 -7.94 19.01
CA ILE A 31 8.96 -6.58 18.59
C ILE A 31 7.90 -6.02 19.54
N ARG A 32 6.92 -6.82 19.94
CA ARG A 32 5.88 -6.40 20.88
C ARG A 32 6.42 -6.13 22.28
N VAL A 33 7.37 -6.93 22.77
CA VAL A 33 8.03 -6.72 24.07
C VAL A 33 8.82 -5.42 24.05
N VAL A 34 9.58 -5.15 23.00
CA VAL A 34 10.31 -3.89 22.80
C VAL A 34 9.36 -2.69 22.80
N ARG A 35 8.17 -2.85 22.19
CA ARG A 35 7.10 -1.84 22.23
C ARG A 35 6.41 -1.71 23.61
N GLY A 36 6.53 -2.69 24.51
CA GLY A 36 5.85 -2.74 25.81
C GLY A 36 4.47 -3.42 25.81
N ALA A 37 4.11 -4.17 24.77
CA ALA A 37 2.83 -4.87 24.62
C ALA A 37 2.98 -6.38 24.31
N GLY A 38 4.16 -6.93 24.58
CA GLY A 38 4.50 -8.34 24.35
C GLY A 38 4.52 -9.13 25.64
N LYS A 39 4.69 -10.45 25.50
CA LYS A 39 4.71 -11.39 26.62
C LYS A 39 6.14 -11.85 26.86
N SER A 40 6.87 -11.11 27.68
CA SER A 40 8.29 -11.38 27.96
C SER A 40 8.53 -12.77 28.56
N TYR A 41 7.59 -13.28 29.35
CA TYR A 41 7.66 -14.62 29.95
C TYR A 41 7.50 -15.77 28.94
N GLU A 42 7.02 -15.51 27.71
CA GLU A 42 6.90 -16.54 26.65
C GLU A 42 8.19 -16.69 25.82
N ILE A 43 9.14 -15.73 25.91
CA ILE A 43 10.35 -15.69 25.06
C ILE A 43 11.14 -17.00 25.15
N ALA A 44 11.41 -17.48 26.36
CA ALA A 44 12.19 -18.72 26.55
C ALA A 44 11.49 -19.94 25.91
N GLY A 45 10.16 -20.04 26.05
CA GLY A 45 9.38 -21.11 25.42
C GLY A 45 9.40 -21.02 23.90
N GLN A 46 9.28 -19.81 23.35
CA GLN A 46 9.34 -19.57 21.90
C GLN A 46 10.73 -19.89 21.33
N CYS A 47 11.82 -19.56 22.03
CA CYS A 47 13.17 -19.98 21.64
C CYS A 47 13.29 -21.52 21.51
N VAL A 48 12.76 -22.26 22.49
CA VAL A 48 12.75 -23.73 22.45
C VAL A 48 11.92 -24.25 21.27
N SER A 49 10.77 -23.64 20.99
CA SER A 49 9.92 -24.01 19.84
C SER A 49 10.64 -23.80 18.51
N VAL A 50 11.38 -22.70 18.35
CA VAL A 50 12.18 -22.43 17.14
C VAL A 50 13.27 -23.48 16.97
N ILE A 51 14.05 -23.77 18.02
CA ILE A 51 15.12 -24.78 17.95
C ILE A 51 14.56 -26.14 17.55
N LYS A 52 13.44 -26.57 18.15
CA LYS A 52 12.78 -27.84 17.81
C LYS A 52 12.32 -27.86 16.35
N ALA A 53 11.78 -26.75 15.85
CA ALA A 53 11.32 -26.68 14.46
C ALA A 53 12.49 -26.73 13.46
N PHE A 54 13.60 -26.07 13.77
CA PHE A 54 14.83 -26.14 12.98
C PHE A 54 15.43 -27.55 13.00
N GLN A 55 15.44 -28.23 14.14
CA GLN A 55 15.86 -29.62 14.25
C GLN A 55 14.99 -30.54 13.40
N GLN A 56 13.66 -30.40 13.50
CA GLN A 56 12.72 -31.18 12.69
C GLN A 56 12.90 -30.94 11.18
N TYR A 57 13.14 -29.70 10.77
CA TYR A 57 13.45 -29.37 9.38
C TYR A 57 14.72 -30.11 8.93
N ARG A 58 15.80 -30.04 9.72
CA ARG A 58 17.06 -30.73 9.41
C ARG A 58 16.89 -32.24 9.35
N ASP A 59 16.14 -32.83 10.26
CA ASP A 59 15.89 -34.28 10.28
C ASP A 59 15.12 -34.74 9.02
N THR A 60 14.33 -33.83 8.43
CA THR A 60 13.51 -34.13 7.23
C THR A 60 14.24 -33.83 5.92
N VAL A 61 14.97 -32.72 5.84
CA VAL A 61 15.61 -32.21 4.63
C VAL A 61 17.09 -32.62 4.54
N GLY A 62 17.71 -32.98 5.66
CA GLY A 62 19.13 -33.35 5.76
C GLY A 62 20.09 -32.16 5.93
N GLN A 63 19.58 -30.92 5.86
CA GLN A 63 20.36 -29.69 6.02
C GLN A 63 19.59 -28.64 6.81
N TRP A 64 20.28 -27.62 7.32
CA TRP A 64 19.63 -26.46 7.92
C TRP A 64 18.98 -25.57 6.85
N PRO A 65 17.94 -24.78 7.20
CA PRO A 65 17.43 -23.75 6.30
C PRO A 65 18.53 -22.79 5.88
N SER A 66 18.56 -22.43 4.61
CA SER A 66 19.45 -21.40 4.08
C SER A 66 19.13 -20.02 4.64
N SER A 67 20.09 -19.09 4.60
CA SER A 67 19.86 -17.69 5.00
C SER A 67 18.65 -17.10 4.26
N TRP A 68 18.55 -17.36 2.95
CA TRP A 68 17.45 -16.87 2.13
C TRP A 68 16.08 -17.38 2.61
N GLU A 69 15.97 -18.66 2.98
CA GLU A 69 14.71 -19.20 3.53
C GLU A 69 14.34 -18.55 4.87
N ILE A 70 15.33 -18.27 5.72
CA ILE A 70 15.14 -17.57 7.01
C ILE A 70 14.70 -16.12 6.77
N ASP A 71 15.36 -15.43 5.84
CA ASP A 71 15.06 -14.06 5.47
C ASP A 71 13.64 -13.95 4.89
N GLN A 72 13.25 -14.87 4.02
CA GLN A 72 11.89 -14.95 3.48
C GLN A 72 10.86 -15.30 4.57
N ALA A 73 11.21 -16.16 5.53
CA ALA A 73 10.36 -16.45 6.67
C ALA A 73 10.13 -15.19 7.54
N LEU A 74 11.13 -14.32 7.70
CA LEU A 74 11.04 -13.11 8.52
C LEU A 74 10.62 -11.86 7.75
N SER A 75 10.51 -11.93 6.42
CA SER A 75 10.15 -10.80 5.58
C SER A 75 8.77 -10.24 5.96
N ILE A 76 8.73 -8.93 6.23
CA ILE A 76 7.50 -8.19 6.56
C ILE A 76 6.82 -7.66 5.28
N SER A 77 7.56 -7.59 4.16
CA SER A 77 6.97 -7.10 2.91
C SER A 77 5.89 -8.04 2.43
N ARG A 78 4.70 -7.47 2.19
CA ARG A 78 3.64 -8.18 1.49
C ARG A 78 4.01 -8.22 0.01
N GLU A 79 4.35 -9.39 -0.51
CA GLU A 79 4.29 -9.62 -1.94
C GLU A 79 2.82 -9.45 -2.38
N MET A 80 2.50 -8.27 -2.92
CA MET A 80 1.20 -8.04 -3.56
C MET A 80 1.20 -8.75 -4.92
N HIS A 81 0.89 -10.04 -4.90
CA HIS A 81 0.64 -10.79 -6.13
C HIS A 81 -0.64 -10.29 -6.79
N GLY A 82 -0.50 -9.72 -7.99
CA GLY A 82 -1.60 -9.49 -8.91
C GLY A 82 -2.50 -8.32 -8.55
N GLN A 83 -2.13 -7.12 -9.01
CA GLN A 83 -3.03 -6.18 -9.69
C GLN A 83 -2.23 -4.92 -10.07
N GLN A 84 -1.81 -4.86 -11.34
CA GLN A 84 -1.16 -3.71 -11.99
C GLN A 84 -2.06 -2.44 -12.06
N THR A 85 -3.24 -2.44 -11.43
CA THR A 85 -4.29 -1.45 -11.71
C THR A 85 -4.29 -0.22 -10.79
N TYR A 86 -3.41 -0.13 -9.78
CA TYR A 86 -3.36 1.06 -8.91
C TYR A 86 -1.93 1.51 -8.60
N HIS A 87 -1.34 2.30 -9.51
CA HIS A 87 -0.01 2.90 -9.33
C HIS A 87 0.10 3.70 -8.01
N GLU A 88 -0.91 4.52 -7.68
CA GLU A 88 -0.92 5.31 -6.44
C GLU A 88 -1.04 4.46 -5.16
N ALA A 89 -1.89 3.43 -5.18
CA ALA A 89 -2.06 2.55 -4.01
C ALA A 89 -0.78 1.76 -3.74
N TRP A 90 -0.11 1.32 -4.81
CA TRP A 90 1.19 0.66 -4.72
C TRP A 90 2.28 1.58 -4.19
N GLN A 91 2.43 2.79 -4.74
CA GLN A 91 3.39 3.79 -4.24
C GLN A 91 3.14 4.12 -2.77
N ARG A 92 1.87 4.26 -2.37
CA ARG A 92 1.52 4.52 -0.98
C ARG A 92 1.89 3.36 -0.05
N GLU A 93 1.71 2.12 -0.49
CA GLU A 93 2.10 0.96 0.31
C GLU A 93 3.62 0.80 0.37
N GLN A 94 4.33 1.06 -0.73
CA GLN A 94 5.79 1.09 -0.75
C GLN A 94 6.34 2.14 0.23
N ALA A 95 5.80 3.36 0.21
CA ALA A 95 6.20 4.41 1.13
C ALA A 95 5.93 4.04 2.60
N ARG A 96 4.83 3.33 2.89
CA ARG A 96 4.56 2.76 4.23
C ARG A 96 5.58 1.71 4.64
N ASP A 97 5.91 0.79 3.74
CA ASP A 97 6.93 -0.23 3.97
C ASP A 97 8.29 0.42 4.30
N THR A 98 8.68 1.48 3.58
CA THR A 98 9.88 2.27 3.86
C THR A 98 9.86 2.88 5.26
N VAL A 99 8.73 3.49 5.67
CA VAL A 99 8.56 4.03 7.04
C VAL A 99 8.73 2.94 8.09
N ILE A 100 8.09 1.77 7.89
CA ILE A 100 8.16 0.64 8.83
C ILE A 100 9.58 0.10 8.95
N ARG A 101 10.28 -0.10 7.81
CA ARG A 101 11.67 -0.56 7.79
C ARG A 101 12.61 0.38 8.53
N GLY A 102 12.53 1.69 8.25
CA GLY A 102 13.33 2.69 8.95
C GLY A 102 13.05 2.72 10.46
N ALA A 103 11.78 2.63 10.87
CA ALA A 103 11.40 2.59 12.28
C ALA A 103 11.89 1.33 13.01
N LEU A 104 11.82 0.16 12.34
CA LEU A 104 12.37 -1.09 12.87
C LEU A 104 13.89 -1.03 12.98
N GLN A 105 14.58 -0.48 11.98
CA GLN A 105 16.02 -0.30 12.00
C GLN A 105 16.47 0.61 13.16
N VAL A 106 15.77 1.73 13.39
CA VAL A 106 16.01 2.61 14.54
C VAL A 106 15.83 1.86 15.85
N SER A 107 14.72 1.11 15.98
CA SER A 107 14.43 0.34 17.19
C SER A 107 15.50 -0.71 17.46
N ALA A 108 15.90 -1.47 16.43
CA ALA A 108 16.97 -2.46 16.53
C ALA A 108 18.31 -1.82 16.90
N SER A 109 18.67 -0.71 16.23
CA SER A 109 19.93 -0.01 16.47
C SER A 109 20.02 0.52 17.91
N ARG A 110 18.91 1.00 18.48
CA ARG A 110 18.84 1.45 19.88
C ARG A 110 19.03 0.32 20.88
N LEU A 111 18.47 -0.86 20.61
CA LEU A 111 18.64 -2.03 21.49
C LEU A 111 20.11 -2.46 21.62
N VAL A 112 20.92 -2.22 20.59
CA VAL A 112 22.34 -2.62 20.55
C VAL A 112 23.33 -1.45 20.59
N GLY A 113 22.85 -0.21 20.80
CA GLY A 113 23.70 0.99 20.94
C GLY A 113 24.42 1.44 19.65
N GLN A 114 23.84 1.20 18.47
CA GLN A 114 24.46 1.50 17.17
C GLN A 114 24.01 2.85 16.57
N ASN A 115 24.59 3.97 17.05
CA ASN A 115 24.18 5.33 16.68
C ASN A 115 24.20 5.62 15.16
N THR A 116 25.18 5.12 14.41
CA THR A 116 25.26 5.33 12.95
C THR A 116 24.10 4.65 12.21
N GLN A 117 23.74 3.44 12.62
CA GLN A 117 22.64 2.69 12.03
C GLN A 117 21.28 3.28 12.42
N GLU A 118 21.18 3.86 13.63
CA GLU A 118 20.02 4.63 14.04
C GLU A 118 19.81 5.84 13.11
N GLN A 119 20.87 6.62 12.84
CA GLN A 119 20.75 7.79 11.97
C GLN A 119 20.32 7.41 10.55
N ARG A 120 20.86 6.30 10.01
CA ARG A 120 20.44 5.77 8.70
C ARG A 120 18.96 5.38 8.70
N GLY A 121 18.52 4.61 9.70
CA GLY A 121 17.10 4.21 9.82
C GLY A 121 16.17 5.41 9.98
N ARG A 122 16.63 6.47 10.66
CA ARG A 122 15.86 7.71 10.82
C ARG A 122 15.72 8.45 9.48
N SER A 123 16.78 8.54 8.68
CA SER A 123 16.71 9.11 7.34
C SER A 123 15.73 8.34 6.45
N GLU A 124 15.84 7.01 6.40
CA GLU A 124 14.95 6.15 5.62
C GLU A 124 13.47 6.32 6.02
N MET A 125 13.20 6.34 7.32
CA MET A 125 11.86 6.60 7.85
C MET A 125 11.31 7.97 7.42
N MET A 126 12.14 9.01 7.47
CA MET A 126 11.73 10.36 7.06
C MET A 126 11.53 10.48 5.55
N ASP A 127 12.30 9.77 4.75
CA ASP A 127 12.14 9.75 3.29
C ASP A 127 10.80 9.11 2.91
N GLY A 128 10.43 7.98 3.53
CA GLY A 128 9.11 7.38 3.34
C GLY A 128 7.94 8.28 3.80
N LEU A 129 8.13 9.08 4.85
CA LEU A 129 7.12 10.05 5.30
C LEU A 129 6.93 11.18 4.27
N ARG A 130 8.01 11.72 3.71
CA ARG A 130 7.95 12.75 2.66
C ARG A 130 7.23 12.22 1.42
N GLU A 131 7.49 10.98 1.03
CA GLU A 131 6.80 10.33 -0.10
C GLU A 131 5.28 10.21 0.16
N LEU A 132 4.88 9.81 1.37
CA LEU A 132 3.47 9.77 1.76
C LEU A 132 2.80 11.16 1.72
N GLU A 133 3.51 12.21 2.11
CA GLU A 133 3.02 13.59 2.05
C GLU A 133 2.82 14.05 0.62
N GLN A 134 3.79 13.76 -0.26
CA GLN A 134 3.71 14.06 -1.70
C GLN A 134 2.51 13.38 -2.35
N ILE A 135 2.33 12.08 -2.12
CA ILE A 135 1.18 11.33 -2.65
C ILE A 135 -0.13 11.98 -2.19
N ARG A 136 -0.26 12.36 -0.91
CA ARG A 136 -1.45 13.04 -0.39
C ARG A 136 -1.69 14.40 -1.05
N GLU A 137 -0.65 15.18 -1.29
CA GLU A 137 -0.74 16.46 -1.97
C GLU A 137 -1.20 16.31 -3.41
N GLU A 138 -0.66 15.36 -4.15
CA GLU A 138 -1.05 15.08 -5.52
C GLU A 138 -2.50 14.62 -5.63
N THR A 139 -2.94 13.71 -4.76
CA THR A 139 -4.34 13.27 -4.73
C THR A 139 -5.28 14.45 -4.42
N ARG A 140 -4.88 15.35 -3.49
CA ARG A 140 -5.66 16.57 -3.18
C ARG A 140 -5.75 17.51 -4.39
N LYS A 141 -4.64 17.73 -5.11
CA LYS A 141 -4.61 18.59 -6.31
C LYS A 141 -5.49 18.03 -7.43
N ARG A 142 -5.37 16.73 -7.73
CA ARG A 142 -6.20 16.04 -8.74
C ARG A 142 -7.70 16.14 -8.41
N ALA A 143 -8.09 15.85 -7.18
CA ALA A 143 -9.49 15.97 -6.76
C ALA A 143 -10.03 17.42 -6.89
N ALA A 144 -9.20 18.43 -6.59
CA ALA A 144 -9.59 19.83 -6.75
C ALA A 144 -9.75 20.22 -8.23
N GLU A 145 -8.92 19.69 -9.12
CA GLU A 145 -9.00 19.90 -10.57
C GLU A 145 -10.22 19.20 -11.18
N GLU A 146 -10.50 17.97 -10.78
CA GLU A 146 -11.69 17.21 -11.18
C GLU A 146 -12.98 17.92 -10.75
N GLU A 147 -13.04 18.42 -9.51
CA GLU A 147 -14.20 19.18 -9.02
C GLU A 147 -14.37 20.50 -9.77
N LYS A 148 -13.27 21.20 -10.09
CA LYS A 148 -13.32 22.39 -10.96
C LYS A 148 -13.84 22.04 -12.35
N ALA A 149 -13.33 20.98 -12.97
CA ALA A 149 -13.76 20.52 -14.29
C ALA A 149 -15.24 20.10 -14.29
N ARG A 150 -15.69 19.40 -13.25
CA ARG A 150 -17.09 19.01 -13.04
C ARG A 150 -18.00 20.23 -12.89
N ARG A 151 -17.59 21.24 -12.11
CA ARG A 151 -18.35 22.50 -11.98
C ARG A 151 -18.47 23.23 -13.32
N LEU A 152 -17.38 23.30 -14.09
CA LEU A 152 -17.38 23.94 -15.40
C LEU A 152 -18.29 23.19 -16.40
N SER A 153 -18.25 21.85 -16.41
CA SER A 153 -19.09 21.05 -17.31
C SER A 153 -20.59 21.15 -16.96
N LEU A 154 -20.94 21.21 -15.67
CA LEU A 154 -22.32 21.45 -15.22
C LEU A 154 -22.82 22.84 -15.62
N LYS A 155 -22.00 23.89 -15.47
CA LYS A 155 -22.35 25.25 -15.92
C LYS A 155 -22.53 25.34 -17.43
N ALA A 156 -21.70 24.65 -18.21
CA ALA A 156 -21.83 24.60 -19.67
C ALA A 156 -23.12 23.89 -20.10
N ARG A 157 -23.53 22.81 -19.41
CA ARG A 157 -24.78 22.09 -19.67
C ARG A 157 -26.04 22.85 -19.24
N ALA A 158 -25.94 23.69 -18.20
CA ALA A 158 -27.05 24.49 -17.68
C ALA A 158 -27.36 25.76 -18.49
N SER A 159 -26.63 26.03 -19.59
CA SER A 159 -26.85 27.18 -20.46
C SER A 159 -27.56 26.76 -21.77
N PRO A 160 -28.90 26.64 -21.81
CA PRO A 160 -29.61 26.33 -23.05
C PRO A 160 -29.79 27.60 -23.90
N SER A 161 -29.39 27.51 -25.17
CA SER A 161 -30.04 28.14 -26.32
C SER A 161 -30.56 29.60 -26.16
N LYS A 162 -29.69 30.59 -26.40
CA LYS A 162 -30.11 31.91 -26.92
C LYS A 162 -29.48 32.14 -28.30
N LYS A 163 -29.93 31.42 -29.33
CA LYS A 163 -29.74 31.82 -30.75
C LYS A 163 -30.46 30.87 -31.73
N ARG A 164 -31.79 30.82 -31.67
CA ARG A 164 -32.58 30.31 -32.80
C ARG A 164 -33.98 30.92 -32.82
N GLY A 165 -34.04 32.16 -33.30
CA GLY A 165 -35.30 32.89 -33.39
C GLY A 165 -35.17 34.16 -34.23
N LYS A 166 -34.87 34.01 -35.52
CA LYS A 166 -35.27 34.96 -36.57
C LYS A 166 -35.09 34.28 -37.94
N ARG A 167 -36.11 33.53 -38.38
CA ARG A 167 -36.22 33.04 -39.76
C ARG A 167 -37.48 33.65 -40.38
N LYS A 168 -37.23 34.58 -41.31
CA LYS A 168 -37.94 34.93 -42.56
C LYS A 168 -39.45 35.22 -42.54
N THR A 169 -39.79 36.39 -43.09
CA THR A 169 -40.71 36.64 -44.24
C THR A 169 -40.67 38.17 -44.52
N LEU A 170 -40.44 38.67 -45.73
CA LEU A 170 -41.37 38.70 -46.87
C LEU A 170 -40.63 38.99 -48.19
N THR A 171 -41.08 38.33 -49.24
CA THR A 171 -40.74 38.52 -50.66
C THR A 171 -41.27 39.87 -51.21
N PRO A 172 -40.66 40.47 -52.25
CA PRO A 172 -41.25 41.61 -52.94
C PRO A 172 -42.36 41.13 -53.87
N ARG A 173 -43.59 41.57 -53.61
CA ARG A 173 -44.77 41.28 -54.43
C ARG A 173 -44.89 42.35 -55.52
N LYS A 174 -44.59 41.95 -56.76
CA LYS A 174 -44.93 42.67 -58.00
C LYS A 174 -46.44 42.99 -57.99
N LYS A 175 -46.83 44.22 -58.27
CA LYS A 175 -48.20 44.59 -58.66
C LYS A 175 -48.18 45.40 -59.95
N PRO A 176 -49.25 45.29 -60.77
CA PRO A 176 -49.25 45.65 -62.18
C PRO A 176 -49.65 47.12 -62.40
N ASP A 177 -49.39 47.59 -63.63
CA ASP A 177 -49.71 48.92 -64.16
C ASP A 177 -51.17 49.33 -63.97
N PRO A 178 -51.42 50.65 -63.92
CA PRO A 178 -52.57 51.24 -64.56
C PRO A 178 -52.14 52.12 -65.76
N ASP A 179 -52.70 51.76 -66.92
CA ASP A 179 -53.11 52.64 -68.03
C ASP A 179 -53.61 54.01 -67.47
N VAL A 180 -53.38 55.20 -68.04
CA VAL A 180 -53.78 55.65 -69.38
C VAL A 180 -53.08 56.98 -69.79
N SER A 181 -52.82 57.10 -71.10
CA SER A 181 -52.95 58.27 -72.03
C SER A 181 -52.09 59.54 -71.94
N PHE A 182 -51.42 59.83 -73.07
CA PHE A 182 -51.73 60.95 -73.97
C PHE A 182 -51.77 60.46 -75.42
#